data_AF-A0A534LZ14-F1
#
_entry.id   AF-A0A534LZ14-F1
#
_cell.length_a   1.000
_cell.length_b   1.000
_cell.length_c   1.000
_cell.angle_alpha   90.00
_cell.angle_beta   90.00
_cell.angle_gamma   90.00
#
_symmetry.space_group_name_H-M   'P 1'
#
loop_
_entity.id
_entity.type
_entity.pdbx_description
1 polymer ?
#
loop_
_entity_poly.entity_id
_entity_poly.type
_entity_poly.pdbx_seq_one_letter_code
_entity_poly.pdbx_strand_id
1 'polypeptide(L)' 'MPIKIAPSILSARFDRLGDQVREAAEAGADMLHIDVMDGHFVPNLTMGPAIVKSIRALTKVPFDTHLMVTHPQDFVQ' A
#
# COMPACT_ATOMS: atom_id res chain seq x y z
N MET A 1 15.81 18.51 4.46
CA MET A 1 15.02 17.58 3.62
C MET A 1 13.57 18.02 3.69
N PRO A 2 12.81 18.02 2.58
CA PRO A 2 11.39 18.36 2.64
C PRO A 2 10.60 17.32 3.45
N ILE A 3 9.52 17.77 4.11
CA ILE A 3 8.56 16.88 4.77
C ILE A 3 7.82 16.09 3.69
N LYS A 4 7.62 14.78 3.90
CA LYS A 4 6.86 13.90 3.01
C LYS A 4 5.62 13.36 3.69
N ILE A 5 4.54 13.20 2.93
CA ILE A 5 3.27 12.63 3.36
C ILE A 5 2.98 11.36 2.57
N ALA A 6 2.75 10.26 3.30
CA ALA A 6 2.43 8.95 2.73
C ALA A 6 1.13 8.40 3.35
N PRO A 7 -0.05 8.71 2.77
CA PRO A 7 -1.30 8.15 3.25
C PRO A 7 -1.28 6.62 3.17
N SER A 8 -1.67 5.94 4.25
CA SER A 8 -1.78 4.48 4.26
C SER A 8 -3.07 4.03 3.60
N ILE A 9 -2.95 3.17 2.59
CA ILE A 9 -4.10 2.58 1.91
C ILE A 9 -4.84 1.57 2.80
N LEU A 10 -4.24 1.11 3.90
CA LEU A 10 -4.91 0.24 4.86
C LEU A 10 -6.13 0.92 5.50
N SER A 11 -6.10 2.25 5.62
CA SER A 11 -7.22 3.06 6.12
C SER A 11 -8.25 3.41 5.03
N ALA A 12 -8.03 2.99 3.79
CA ALA A 12 -8.91 3.30 2.67
C ALA A 12 -10.17 2.42 2.68
N ARG A 13 -11.17 2.87 1.95
CA ARG A 13 -12.35 2.06 1.63
C ARG A 13 -12.02 1.00 0.58
N PHE A 14 -11.88 -0.25 1.00
CA PHE A 14 -11.52 -1.35 0.09
C PHE A 14 -12.55 -1.65 -0.99
N ASP A 15 -13.83 -1.35 -0.77
CA ASP A 15 -14.90 -1.45 -1.79
C ASP A 15 -14.69 -0.49 -2.98
N ARG A 16 -13.82 0.50 -2.83
CA ARG A 16 -13.48 1.53 -3.82
C ARG A 16 -12.00 1.89 -3.81
N LEU A 17 -11.14 0.90 -3.54
CA LEU A 17 -9.70 1.13 -3.33
C LEU A 17 -9.04 1.87 -4.49
N GLY A 18 -9.41 1.54 -5.72
CA GLY A 18 -8.85 2.19 -6.91
C GLY A 18 -9.15 3.68 -6.99
N ASP A 19 -10.33 4.10 -6.53
CA ASP A 19 -10.73 5.51 -6.51
C ASP A 19 -9.98 6.25 -5.40
N GLN A 20 -9.91 5.66 -4.20
CA GLN A 20 -9.16 6.22 -3.06
C GLN A 20 -7.66 6.40 -3.36
N VAL A 21 -7.05 5.48 -4.13
CA VAL A 21 -5.67 5.59 -4.60
C VAL A 21 -5.48 6.79 -5.53
N ARG A 22 -6.42 7.03 -6.45
CA ARG A 22 -6.37 8.19 -7.36
C ARG A 22 -6.59 9.49 -6.60
N GLU A 23 -7.59 9.53 -5.72
CA GLU A 23 -7.88 10.69 -4.86
C GLU A 23 -6.66 11.11 -4.03
N ALA A 24 -5.98 10.15 -3.38
CA ALA A 24 -4.78 10.43 -2.61
C ALA A 24 -3.62 10.95 -3.48
N ALA A 25 -3.45 10.40 -4.69
CA ALA A 25 -2.44 10.86 -5.63
C ALA A 25 -2.72 12.27 -6.16
N GLU A 26 -3.97 12.56 -6.52
CA GLU A 26 -4.43 13.88 -7.00
C GLU A 26 -4.37 14.95 -5.89
N ALA A 27 -4.56 14.55 -4.63
CA ALA A 27 -4.39 15.41 -3.47
C ALA A 27 -2.92 15.78 -3.17
N GLY A 28 -1.96 15.24 -3.92
CA GLY A 28 -0.54 15.58 -3.80
C GLY A 28 0.24 14.73 -2.80
N ALA A 29 -0.19 13.50 -2.53
CA ALA A 29 0.60 12.57 -1.72
C ALA A 29 1.99 12.32 -2.35
N ASP A 30 3.05 12.38 -1.53
CA ASP A 30 4.41 12.11 -1.98
C ASP A 30 4.63 10.62 -2.26
N MET A 31 3.95 9.76 -1.50
CA MET A 31 3.97 8.30 -1.60
C MET A 31 2.62 7.72 -1.17
N LEU A 32 2.36 6.46 -1.48
CA LEU A 32 1.28 5.70 -0.87
C LEU A 32 1.87 4.61 0.01
N HIS A 33 1.51 4.61 1.29
CA HIS A 33 1.98 3.60 2.24
C HIS A 33 1.12 2.34 2.15
N ILE A 34 1.76 1.19 2.06
CA ILE A 34 1.11 -0.10 1.80
C ILE A 34 1.54 -1.10 2.86
N ASP A 35 0.61 -1.45 3.73
CA ASP A 35 0.79 -2.43 4.79
C ASP A 35 0.36 -3.84 4.33
N VAL A 36 1.34 -4.72 4.11
CA VAL A 36 1.12 -6.15 3.79
C VAL A 36 1.28 -6.96 5.06
N MET A 37 0.20 -7.60 5.52
CA MET A 37 0.18 -8.41 6.73
C MET A 37 -0.17 -9.87 6.40
N ASP A 38 0.49 -10.84 7.04
CA ASP A 38 0.31 -12.29 6.77
C ASP A 38 -0.49 -13.06 7.83
N GLY A 39 -1.03 -12.40 8.86
CA GLY A 39 -1.72 -13.06 9.97
C GLY A 39 -0.81 -13.82 10.95
N HIS A 40 0.50 -13.89 10.70
CA HIS A 40 1.48 -14.58 11.54
C HIS A 40 2.41 -13.60 12.25
N PHE A 41 3.01 -12.66 11.52
CA PHE A 41 3.84 -11.60 12.10
C PHE A 41 3.00 -10.60 12.90
N VAL A 42 1.78 -10.34 12.43
CA VAL A 42 0.72 -9.62 13.15
C VAL A 42 -0.60 -10.40 13.05
N PRO A 43 -1.54 -10.26 14.00
CA PRO A 43 -2.76 -11.09 14.01
C PRO A 43 -3.70 -10.89 12.81
N ASN A 44 -3.63 -9.72 12.17
CA ASN A 44 -4.53 -9.36 11.07
C ASN A 44 -3.96 -9.77 9.71
N LEU A 45 -4.83 -10.11 8.77
CA LEU A 45 -4.52 -10.32 7.36
C LEU A 45 -5.06 -9.13 6.56
N THR A 46 -4.21 -8.47 5.75
CA THR A 46 -4.62 -7.30 4.95
C THR A 46 -4.77 -7.66 3.47
N MET A 47 -3.69 -7.55 2.72
CA MET A 47 -3.63 -7.75 1.28
C MET A 47 -2.27 -8.29 0.87
N GLY A 48 -2.18 -8.89 -0.32
CA GLY A 48 -0.94 -9.40 -0.88
C GLY A 48 -0.53 -8.70 -2.19
N PRO A 49 0.55 -9.17 -2.84
CA PRO A 49 1.10 -8.59 -4.06
C PRO A 49 0.10 -8.43 -5.21
N ALA A 50 -0.92 -9.31 -5.28
CA ALA A 50 -1.95 -9.23 -6.31
C ALA A 50 -2.74 -7.90 -6.26
N ILE A 51 -3.08 -7.43 -5.06
CA ILE A 51 -3.78 -6.16 -4.86
C ILE A 51 -2.83 -4.98 -5.12
N VAL A 52 -1.59 -5.05 -4.63
CA VAL A 52 -0.57 -4.02 -4.89
C VAL A 52 -0.35 -3.85 -6.41
N LYS A 53 -0.27 -4.96 -7.15
CA LYS A 53 -0.13 -4.97 -8.60
C LYS A 53 -1.36 -4.38 -9.31
N SER A 54 -2.57 -4.66 -8.83
CA SER A 54 -3.80 -4.14 -9.46
C SER A 54 -3.92 -2.62 -9.32
N ILE A 55 -3.49 -2.04 -8.20
CA ILE A 55 -3.52 -0.59 -7.98
C ILE A 55 -2.31 0.15 -8.56
N ARG A 56 -1.19 -0.54 -8.83
CA ARG A 56 0.03 0.08 -9.37
C ARG A 56 -0.19 0.83 -10.68
N ALA A 57 -1.08 0.34 -11.53
CA ALA A 57 -1.40 0.96 -12.81
C ALA A 57 -2.21 2.27 -12.69
N LEU A 58 -2.75 2.58 -11.50
CA LEU A 58 -3.68 3.68 -11.31
C LEU A 58 -3.02 5.03 -11.02
N THR A 59 -1.74 5.04 -10.65
CA THR A 59 -1.00 6.26 -10.30
C THR A 59 0.49 6.11 -10.59
N LYS A 60 1.21 7.22 -10.70
CA LYS A 60 2.68 7.27 -10.75
C LYS A 60 3.32 7.56 -9.39
N VAL A 61 2.52 7.87 -8.36
CA VAL A 61 3.02 8.11 -7.00
C VAL A 61 3.78 6.88 -6.50
N PRO A 62 5.00 7.04 -5.94
CA PRO A 62 5.78 5.93 -5.40
C PRO A 62 5.00 5.14 -4.34
N PHE A 63 5.21 3.83 -4.30
CA PHE A 63 4.64 2.98 -3.25
C PHE A 63 5.70 2.74 -2.19
N ASP A 64 5.36 3.08 -0.95
CA ASP A 64 6.14 2.76 0.25
C ASP A 64 5.58 1.47 0.83
N THR A 65 6.26 0.35 0.58
CA THR A 65 5.74 -0.98 0.93
C THR A 65 6.33 -1.45 2.26
N HIS A 66 5.45 -1.69 3.23
CA HIS A 66 5.77 -2.17 4.55
C HIS A 66 5.30 -3.62 4.71
N LEU A 67 6.27 -4.54 4.74
CA LEU A 67 6.01 -5.97 4.88
C LEU A 67 5.99 -6.36 6.36
N MET A 68 4.79 -6.52 6.91
CA MET A 68 4.53 -7.14 8.21
C MET A 68 4.25 -8.63 8.00
N VAL A 69 5.25 -9.34 7.49
CA VAL A 69 5.17 -10.77 7.16
C VAL A 69 6.39 -11.51 7.73
N THR A 70 6.21 -12.79 8.00
CA THR A 70 7.23 -13.64 8.65
C THR A 70 8.44 -13.91 7.76
N HIS A 71 8.20 -14.07 6.45
CA HIS A 71 9.23 -14.40 5.45
C HIS A 71 9.21 -13.37 4.30
N PRO A 72 9.65 -12.11 4.54
CA PRO A 72 9.51 -11.04 3.56
C PRO A 72 10.32 -11.26 2.28
N GLN A 73 11.41 -12.01 2.33
CA GLN A 73 12.24 -12.34 1.17
C GLN A 73 11.49 -13.16 0.11
N ASP A 74 10.45 -13.90 0.49
CA ASP A 74 9.66 -14.73 -0.42
C ASP A 74 8.80 -13.87 -1.38
N PHE A 75 8.67 -12.57 -1.07
CA PHE A 75 7.89 -11.59 -1.83
C PHE A 75 8.74 -10.69 -2.74
N VAL A 76 10.07 -10.83 -2.71
CA VAL A 76 10.98 -10.07 -3.57
C VAL A 76 11.26 -10.88 -4.84
N GLN A 77 11.05 -10.26 -6.00
CA GLN A 77 11.27 -10.86 -7.34
C GLN A 77 12.29 -10.06 -8.13
#